data_AF-A0A7R9ZBK1-F1
#
_entry.id   AF-A0A7R9ZBK1-F1
#
_cell.length_a   1.000
_cell.length_b   1.000
_cell.length_c   1.000
_cell.angle_alpha   90.00
_cell.angle_beta   90.00
_cell.angle_gamma   90.00
#
_symmetry.space_group_name_H-M   'P 1'
#
loop_
_entity.id
_entity.type
_entity.pdbx_description
1 polymer ?
#
loop_
_entity_poly.entity_id
_entity_poly.type
_entity_poly.pdbx_seq_one_letter_code
_entity_poly.pdbx_strand_id
1 'polypeptide(L)'
;YHESSIDDDFVNDVYEKTGGIPVFALEMLENIKRNDLVEVQESGLLGLKPTSQGEQGKSENQGPGVVDELFLQRLDALDLPVRKVLQSCAVLGMEFFLSDVLRVNPEYESAETLQKALDSAVTERILVEDMEDGSDEDSVKGHCGEMKNAGLASSNRSFRFSQAMWR
;
A
#
# COMPACT_ATOMS: atom_id res chain seq x y z
N TYR A 1 26.55 6.87 -27.71
CA TYR A 1 25.83 6.50 -26.49
C TYR A 1 24.40 6.98 -26.68
N HIS A 2 23.53 6.13 -27.20
CA HIS A 2 22.10 6.39 -27.09
C HIS A 2 21.76 6.04 -25.65
N GLU A 3 21.43 7.05 -24.84
CA GLU A 3 20.69 6.81 -23.61
C GLU A 3 19.46 6.02 -24.02
N SER A 4 19.40 4.76 -23.57
CA SER A 4 18.27 3.87 -23.84
C SER A 4 17.01 4.55 -23.32
N SER A 5 16.26 5.17 -24.22
CA SER A 5 15.01 5.85 -23.90
C SER A 5 14.05 4.78 -23.41
N ILE A 6 13.68 4.89 -22.15
CA ILE A 6 12.68 4.04 -21.50
C ILE A 6 11.35 4.35 -22.17
N ASP A 7 10.54 3.32 -22.40
CA ASP A 7 9.21 3.45 -22.95
C ASP A 7 8.31 4.27 -22.01
N ASP A 8 7.58 5.27 -22.53
CA ASP A 8 6.75 6.15 -21.70
C ASP A 8 5.58 5.37 -21.06
N ASP A 9 5.07 4.36 -21.75
CA ASP A 9 4.03 3.48 -21.22
C ASP A 9 4.54 2.68 -20.02
N PHE A 10 5.80 2.24 -20.04
CA PHE A 10 6.43 1.61 -18.89
C PHE A 10 6.54 2.54 -17.69
N VAL A 11 6.90 3.80 -17.92
CA VAL A 11 6.99 4.81 -16.84
C VAL A 11 5.60 5.09 -16.24
N ASN A 12 4.59 5.23 -17.09
CA ASN A 12 3.21 5.43 -16.66
C ASN A 12 2.69 4.22 -15.87
N ASP A 13 2.97 3.00 -16.32
CA ASP A 13 2.62 1.77 -15.62
C ASP A 13 3.20 1.73 -14.20
N VAL A 14 4.50 2.01 -14.07
CA VAL A 14 5.17 2.06 -12.77
C VAL A 14 4.56 3.16 -11.91
N TYR A 15 4.31 4.34 -12.48
CA TYR A 15 3.72 5.46 -11.75
C TYR A 15 2.31 5.14 -11.22
N GLU A 16 1.43 4.65 -12.08
CA GLU A 16 0.05 4.31 -11.72
C GLU A 16 0.02 3.19 -10.66
N LYS A 17 0.79 2.13 -10.86
CA LYS A 17 0.84 0.98 -9.94
C LYS A 17 1.45 1.32 -8.59
N THR A 18 2.34 2.30 -8.53
CA THR A 18 2.99 2.71 -7.29
C THR A 18 2.31 3.89 -6.62
N GLY A 19 1.29 4.47 -7.28
CA GLY A 19 0.67 5.74 -6.87
C GLY A 19 1.66 6.91 -6.83
N GLY A 20 2.75 6.83 -7.61
CA GLY A 20 3.83 7.80 -7.60
C GLY A 20 4.70 7.80 -6.34
N ILE A 21 4.60 6.79 -5.47
CA ILE A 21 5.37 6.71 -4.23
C ILE A 21 6.78 6.19 -4.55
N PRO A 22 7.86 6.97 -4.34
CA PRO A 22 9.20 6.61 -4.79
C PRO A 22 9.71 5.25 -4.26
N VAL A 23 9.39 4.92 -3.01
CA VAL A 23 9.80 3.65 -2.39
C VAL A 23 9.16 2.45 -3.11
N PHE A 24 7.88 2.56 -3.46
CA PHE A 24 7.18 1.48 -4.17
C PHE A 24 7.67 1.35 -5.61
N ALA A 25 7.99 2.47 -6.26
CA ALA A 25 8.61 2.44 -7.57
C ALA A 25 9.96 1.71 -7.55
N LEU A 26 10.81 1.96 -6.55
CA LEU A 26 12.08 1.25 -6.39
C LEU A 26 11.88 -0.25 -6.19
N GLU A 27 10.98 -0.65 -5.28
CA GLU A 27 10.69 -2.08 -5.03
C GLU A 27 10.13 -2.77 -6.26
N MET A 28 9.19 -2.12 -6.97
CA MET A 28 8.61 -2.65 -8.21
C MET A 28 9.68 -2.80 -9.30
N LEU A 29 10.55 -1.80 -9.49
CA LEU A 29 11.66 -1.85 -10.44
C LEU A 29 12.68 -2.94 -10.08
N GLU A 30 12.97 -3.13 -8.79
CA GLU A 30 13.80 -4.25 -8.33
C GLU A 30 13.16 -5.60 -8.64
N ASN A 31 11.84 -5.73 -8.46
CA ASN A 31 11.13 -6.97 -8.78
C ASN A 31 11.16 -7.25 -10.30
N ILE A 32 10.87 -6.22 -11.12
CA ILE A 32 10.97 -6.26 -12.57
C ILE A 32 12.35 -6.73 -13.02
N LYS A 33 13.40 -6.18 -12.41
CA LYS A 33 14.78 -6.55 -12.69
C LYS A 33 15.11 -7.98 -12.25
N ARG A 34 14.68 -8.39 -11.05
CA ARG A 34 14.94 -9.72 -10.49
C ARG A 34 14.32 -10.83 -11.34
N ASN A 35 13.12 -10.57 -11.86
CA ASN A 35 12.36 -11.53 -12.66
C ASN A 35 12.63 -11.42 -14.18
N ASP A 36 13.60 -10.60 -14.59
CA ASP A 36 13.97 -10.37 -15.99
C ASP A 36 12.74 -10.04 -16.87
N LEU A 37 11.94 -9.06 -16.44
CA LEU A 37 10.66 -8.73 -17.07
C LEU A 37 10.74 -7.57 -18.07
N VAL A 38 11.93 -7.10 -18.42
CA VAL A 38 12.13 -6.02 -19.39
C VAL A 38 12.83 -6.53 -20.64
N GLU A 39 12.46 -5.97 -21.79
CA GLU A 39 13.15 -6.20 -23.05
C GLU A 39 13.22 -4.92 -23.89
N VAL A 40 14.15 -4.91 -24.84
CA VAL A 40 14.22 -3.85 -25.85
C VAL A 40 13.19 -4.18 -26.92
N GLN A 41 12.16 -3.37 -27.03
CA GLN A 41 11.09 -3.54 -28.01
C GLN A 41 11.57 -3.26 -29.45
N GLU A 42 10.74 -3.57 -30.44
CA GLU A 42 11.02 -3.26 -31.86
C GLU A 42 11.26 -1.76 -32.13
N SER A 43 10.69 -0.89 -31.28
CA SER A 43 10.89 0.56 -31.28
C SER A 43 12.30 1.00 -30.82
N GLY A 44 13.09 0.09 -30.25
CA GLY A 44 14.38 0.38 -29.65
C GLY A 44 14.30 0.92 -28.21
N LEU A 45 13.09 1.03 -27.64
CA LEU A 45 12.85 1.46 -26.27
C LEU A 45 12.88 0.27 -25.29
N LEU A 46 13.24 0.53 -24.04
CA LEU A 46 13.16 -0.47 -22.97
C LEU A 46 11.74 -0.48 -22.38
N GLY A 47 11.05 -1.61 -22.43
CA GLY A 47 9.72 -1.77 -21.85
C GLY A 47 9.51 -3.17 -21.26
N LEU A 48 8.29 -3.45 -20.79
CA LEU A 48 7.95 -4.76 -20.22
C LEU A 48 7.83 -5.83 -21.31
N LYS A 49 8.26 -7.05 -20.99
CA LYS A 49 8.05 -8.23 -21.83
C LYS A 49 6.55 -8.52 -21.95
N PRO A 50 6.02 -8.76 -23.17
CA PRO A 50 4.63 -9.17 -23.34
C PRO A 50 4.43 -10.56 -22.73
N THR A 51 3.56 -10.68 -21.74
CA THR A 51 3.26 -11.98 -21.12
C THR A 51 2.45 -12.84 -22.10
N SER A 52 3.03 -13.96 -22.53
CA SER A 52 2.40 -14.90 -23.46
C SER A 52 1.33 -15.79 -22.77
N GLN A 53 0.47 -15.20 -21.94
CA GLN A 53 -0.65 -15.91 -21.33
C GLN A 53 -2.00 -15.34 -21.80
N GLY A 54 -2.63 -16.07 -22.71
CA GLY A 54 -4.09 -16.05 -22.86
C GLY A 54 -4.63 -15.09 -23.90
N GLU A 55 -5.11 -15.67 -25.00
CA GLU A 55 -5.85 -15.00 -26.06
C GLU A 55 -7.20 -14.43 -25.53
N GLN A 56 -7.65 -13.36 -26.20
CA GLN A 56 -9.02 -12.82 -26.20
C GLN A 56 -9.45 -11.94 -25.01
N GLY A 57 -9.04 -10.68 -25.11
CA GLY A 57 -9.72 -9.57 -24.43
C GLY A 57 -8.83 -8.34 -24.48
N LYS A 58 -9.20 -7.34 -25.30
CA LYS A 58 -8.57 -6.03 -25.26
C LYS A 58 -8.66 -5.49 -23.83
N SER A 59 -7.56 -5.48 -23.11
CA SER A 59 -7.37 -4.65 -21.92
C SER A 59 -5.99 -4.02 -22.06
N GLU A 60 -5.98 -2.71 -22.23
CA GLU A 60 -4.82 -1.84 -22.47
C GLU A 60 -3.92 -1.69 -21.22
N ASN A 61 -3.68 -2.74 -20.45
CA ASN A 61 -2.88 -2.66 -19.21
C ASN A 61 -2.14 -3.98 -18.92
N GLN A 62 -1.25 -4.38 -19.83
CA GLN A 62 -0.39 -5.55 -19.61
C GLN A 62 0.76 -5.21 -18.66
N GLY A 63 0.46 -5.30 -17.36
CA GLY A 63 1.43 -5.80 -16.40
C GLY A 63 0.77 -6.30 -15.12
N PRO A 64 0.01 -7.41 -15.13
CA PRO A 64 -0.72 -7.88 -13.93
C PRO A 64 0.17 -8.66 -12.95
N GLY A 65 1.25 -9.31 -13.41
CA GLY A 65 1.95 -10.28 -12.55
C GLY A 65 2.87 -9.70 -11.46
N VAL A 66 3.42 -8.49 -11.67
CA VAL A 66 4.52 -7.97 -10.83
C VAL A 66 4.03 -7.34 -9.53
N VAL A 67 2.92 -6.61 -9.61
CA VAL A 67 2.32 -5.93 -8.45
C VAL A 67 1.57 -6.94 -7.59
N ASP A 68 0.87 -7.88 -8.22
CA ASP A 68 0.23 -9.00 -7.54
C ASP A 68 1.24 -9.81 -6.71
N GLU A 69 2.43 -10.07 -7.26
CA GLU A 69 3.49 -10.78 -6.53
C GLU A 69 4.00 -9.98 -5.31
N LEU A 70 4.24 -8.68 -5.46
CA LEU A 70 4.71 -7.84 -4.35
C LEU A 70 3.67 -7.70 -3.24
N PHE A 71 2.39 -7.60 -3.61
CA PHE A 71 1.30 -7.60 -2.65
C PHE A 71 1.20 -8.93 -1.90
N LEU A 72 1.21 -10.05 -2.61
CA LEU A 72 1.16 -11.37 -1.98
C LEU A 72 2.36 -11.59 -1.05
N GLN A 73 3.55 -11.11 -1.41
CA GLN A 73 4.72 -11.14 -0.53
C GLN A 73 4.50 -10.36 0.77
N ARG A 74 3.97 -9.12 0.70
CA ARG A 74 3.64 -8.32 1.89
C ARG A 74 2.55 -8.97 2.73
N LEU A 75 1.54 -9.56 2.08
CA LEU A 75 0.46 -10.26 2.75
C LEU A 75 0.95 -11.53 3.45
N ASP A 76 1.89 -12.26 2.85
CA ASP A 76 2.50 -13.46 3.44
C ASP A 76 3.47 -13.14 4.58
N ALA A 77 4.09 -11.95 4.57
CA ALA A 77 4.91 -11.45 5.67
C ALA A 77 4.09 -11.16 6.93
N LEU A 78 2.77 -10.94 6.79
CA LEU A 78 1.88 -10.70 7.93
C LEU A 78 1.52 -11.97 8.71
N ASP A 79 1.50 -11.83 10.02
CA ASP A 79 1.01 -12.86 10.92
C ASP A 79 -0.46 -13.20 10.64
N LEU A 80 -0.83 -14.46 10.88
CA LEU A 80 -2.20 -14.97 10.67
C LEU A 80 -3.28 -14.11 11.36
N PRO A 81 -3.09 -13.60 12.61
CA PRO A 81 -4.08 -12.73 13.23
C PRO A 81 -4.25 -11.39 12.50
N VAL A 82 -3.20 -10.83 11.91
CA VAL A 82 -3.27 -9.56 11.18
C VAL A 82 -4.05 -9.74 9.88
N ARG A 83 -3.77 -10.83 9.15
CA ARG A 83 -4.52 -11.18 7.94
C ARG A 83 -6.02 -11.36 8.21
N LYS A 84 -6.41 -11.95 9.34
CA LYS A 84 -7.81 -12.07 9.75
C LYS A 84 -8.45 -10.71 10.01
N VAL A 85 -7.77 -9.81 10.71
CA VAL A 85 -8.24 -8.43 10.92
C VAL A 85 -8.45 -7.73 9.58
N LEU A 86 -7.50 -7.84 8.65
CA LEU A 86 -7.60 -7.24 7.32
C LEU A 86 -8.78 -7.79 6.51
N GLN A 87 -9.07 -9.09 6.62
CA GLN A 87 -10.25 -9.69 6.00
C GLN A 87 -11.54 -9.06 6.52
N SER A 88 -11.65 -8.84 7.83
CA SER A 88 -12.81 -8.14 8.43
C SER A 88 -12.87 -6.67 7.98
N CYS A 89 -11.73 -5.98 7.91
CA CYS A 89 -11.68 -4.60 7.41
C CYS A 89 -12.14 -4.49 5.95
N ALA A 90 -11.79 -5.47 5.11
CA ALA A 90 -12.22 -5.49 3.71
C ALA A 90 -13.76 -5.56 3.55
N VAL A 91 -14.48 -6.05 4.56
CA VAL A 91 -15.96 -6.01 4.59
C VAL A 91 -16.50 -4.60 4.87
N LEU A 92 -15.77 -3.78 5.64
CA LEU A 92 -16.16 -2.40 5.94
C LEU A 92 -16.00 -1.49 4.71
N GLY A 93 -14.99 -1.76 3.87
CA GLY A 93 -14.75 -1.04 2.62
C GLY A 93 -13.28 -0.68 2.43
N MET A 94 -13.02 0.21 1.47
CA MET A 94 -11.67 0.67 1.14
C MET A 94 -11.08 1.62 2.21
N GLU A 95 -11.95 2.30 2.96
CA GLU A 95 -11.62 3.26 4.02
C GLU A 95 -12.46 2.93 5.26
N PHE A 96 -11.84 2.94 6.44
CA PHE A 96 -12.50 2.57 7.69
C PHE A 96 -11.81 3.17 8.91
N PHE A 97 -12.55 3.30 10.02
CA PHE A 97 -12.01 3.76 11.31
C PHE A 97 -11.69 2.58 12.23
N LEU A 98 -10.71 2.74 13.14
CA LEU A 98 -10.43 1.72 14.17
C LEU A 98 -11.68 1.36 14.98
N SER A 99 -12.53 2.34 15.27
CA SER A 99 -13.78 2.17 16.02
C SER A 99 -14.75 1.23 15.33
N ASP A 100 -14.85 1.27 13.99
CA ASP A 100 -15.70 0.36 13.22
C ASP A 100 -15.12 -1.06 13.18
N VAL A 101 -13.80 -1.19 13.08
CA VAL A 101 -13.14 -2.51 13.12
C VAL A 101 -13.34 -3.19 14.48
N LEU A 102 -13.28 -2.45 15.58
CA LEU A 102 -13.58 -2.97 16.92
C LEU A 102 -15.03 -3.47 17.04
N ARG A 103 -15.97 -2.78 16.39
CA ARG A 103 -17.40 -3.17 16.44
C ARG A 103 -17.68 -4.46 15.69
N VAL A 104 -16.94 -4.75 14.62
CA VAL A 104 -17.13 -5.96 13.81
C VAL A 104 -16.30 -7.16 14.27
N ASN A 105 -15.29 -6.95 15.12
CA ASN A 105 -14.48 -8.04 15.71
C ASN A 105 -14.56 -8.05 17.25
N PRO A 106 -15.74 -8.34 17.83
CA PRO A 106 -15.94 -8.34 19.29
C PRO A 106 -15.11 -9.41 20.03
N GLU A 107 -14.57 -10.40 19.32
CA GLU A 107 -13.69 -11.43 19.86
C GLU A 107 -12.30 -10.93 20.26
N TYR A 108 -11.90 -9.73 19.83
CA TYR A 108 -10.65 -9.11 20.28
C TYR A 108 -10.88 -8.41 21.62
N GLU A 109 -10.33 -8.98 22.68
CA GLU A 109 -10.51 -8.50 24.06
C GLU A 109 -9.86 -7.13 24.34
N SER A 110 -8.91 -6.70 23.50
CA SER A 110 -8.19 -5.43 23.66
C SER A 110 -8.06 -4.66 22.36
N ALA A 111 -8.45 -3.38 22.41
CA ALA A 111 -8.24 -2.43 21.32
C ALA A 111 -6.75 -2.27 20.97
N GLU A 112 -5.85 -2.46 21.93
CA GLU A 112 -4.41 -2.38 21.70
C GLU A 112 -3.90 -3.49 20.76
N THR A 113 -4.48 -4.70 20.86
CA THR A 113 -4.09 -5.82 19.99
C THR A 113 -4.52 -5.57 18.55
N LEU A 114 -5.73 -5.06 18.36
CA LEU A 114 -6.24 -4.68 17.05
C LEU A 114 -5.44 -3.52 16.46
N GLN A 115 -5.11 -2.53 17.29
CA GLN A 115 -4.28 -1.39 16.92
C GLN A 115 -2.91 -1.85 16.41
N LYS A 116 -2.22 -2.72 17.16
CA LYS A 116 -0.93 -3.28 16.74
C LYS A 116 -1.03 -4.06 15.43
N ALA A 117 -2.13 -4.77 15.19
CA ALA A 117 -2.35 -5.48 13.94
C ALA A 117 -2.49 -4.50 12.76
N LEU A 118 -3.24 -3.42 12.92
CA LEU A 118 -3.34 -2.39 11.89
C LEU A 118 -2.01 -1.65 11.67
N ASP A 119 -1.27 -1.36 12.74
CA ASP A 119 0.07 -0.75 12.66
C ASP A 119 1.06 -1.65 11.90
N SER A 120 0.97 -2.97 12.09
CA SER A 120 1.74 -3.95 11.33
C SER A 120 1.36 -3.93 9.85
N ALA A 121 0.07 -3.86 9.52
CA ALA A 121 -0.38 -3.74 8.13
C ALA A 121 0.01 -2.39 7.48
N VAL A 122 0.08 -1.30 8.25
CA VAL A 122 0.63 -0.02 7.80
C VAL A 122 2.13 -0.13 7.54
N THR A 123 2.86 -0.82 8.41
CA THR A 123 4.30 -1.07 8.27
C THR A 123 4.60 -1.87 7.00
N GLU A 124 3.81 -2.92 6.74
CA GLU A 124 3.87 -3.70 5.50
C GLU A 124 3.23 -2.98 4.30
N ARG A 125 2.86 -1.71 4.46
CA ARG A 125 2.36 -0.83 3.38
C ARG A 125 1.10 -1.35 2.70
N ILE A 126 0.35 -2.20 3.40
CA ILE A 126 -0.94 -2.73 2.98
C ILE A 126 -2.04 -1.70 3.27
N LEU A 127 -1.92 -1.04 4.42
CA LEU A 127 -2.75 0.09 4.81
C LEU A 127 -1.97 1.39 4.75
N VAL A 128 -2.68 2.48 4.49
CA VAL A 128 -2.25 3.86 4.71
C VAL A 128 -3.07 4.40 5.86
N GLU A 129 -2.40 5.02 6.83
CA GLU A 129 -3.06 5.72 7.92
C GLU A 129 -3.18 7.20 7.55
N ASP A 130 -4.41 7.72 7.56
CA ASP A 130 -4.67 9.14 7.40
C ASP A 130 -4.73 9.76 8.80
N MET A 131 -3.67 10.47 9.17
CA MET A 131 -3.66 11.32 10.35
C MET A 131 -4.40 12.62 9.99
N GLU A 132 -5.56 12.87 10.60
CA GLU A 132 -6.09 14.23 10.65
C GLU A 132 -5.12 15.07 11.48
N ASP A 133 -4.14 15.68 10.82
CA ASP A 133 -3.34 16.74 11.40
C ASP A 133 -4.30 17.88 11.74
N GLY A 134 -4.60 18.03 13.03
CA GLY A 134 -5.24 19.22 13.57
C GLY A 134 -4.39 20.42 13.19
N SER A 135 -4.80 21.15 12.15
CA SER A 135 -4.23 22.42 11.77
C SER A 135 -4.57 23.45 12.83
N ASP A 136 -3.73 23.57 13.85
CA ASP A 136 -3.71 24.75 14.72
C ASP A 136 -2.44 25.56 14.39
N GLU A 137 -2.61 26.58 13.55
CA GLU A 137 -1.68 27.70 13.48
C GLU A 137 -1.72 28.50 14.79
N ASP A 138 -0.52 28.88 15.25
CA ASP A 138 -0.18 29.93 16.23
C ASP A 138 -0.60 29.81 17.72
N SER A 139 0.39 29.55 18.58
CA SER A 139 0.84 30.55 19.59
C SER A 139 1.98 30.07 20.51
N VAL A 140 3.13 30.74 20.34
CA VAL A 140 4.17 31.15 21.31
C VAL A 140 4.08 30.73 22.81
N LYS A 141 5.20 30.17 23.30
CA LYS A 141 5.76 30.11 24.69
C LYS A 141 5.13 29.19 25.75
N GLY A 142 5.98 28.29 26.28
CA GLY A 142 6.26 28.23 27.72
C GLY A 142 5.96 26.93 28.47
N HIS A 143 7.04 26.24 28.88
CA HIS A 143 7.27 25.54 30.16
C HIS A 143 6.30 24.43 30.67
N CYS A 144 6.91 23.24 30.86
CA CYS A 144 6.71 22.23 31.92
C CYS A 144 5.33 21.57 32.14
N GLY A 145 5.30 20.23 32.00
CA GLY A 145 4.26 19.38 32.59
C GLY A 145 4.11 18.02 31.91
N GLU A 146 4.66 16.97 32.54
CA GLU A 146 4.22 15.58 32.32
C GLU A 146 2.71 15.47 32.52
N MET A 147 1.96 14.95 31.53
CA MET A 147 0.79 14.10 31.79
C MET A 147 0.58 13.12 30.63
N LYS A 148 0.60 11.83 30.98
CA LYS A 148 0.25 10.69 30.14
C LYS A 148 -1.22 10.83 29.70
N ASN A 149 -1.46 11.08 28.42
CA ASN A 149 -2.79 11.06 27.83
C ASN A 149 -2.79 10.18 26.56
N ALA A 150 -2.42 8.90 26.73
CA ALA A 150 -2.41 7.91 25.65
C ALA A 150 -3.79 7.26 25.40
N GLY A 151 -4.84 7.66 26.13
CA GLY A 151 -6.14 6.95 26.13
C GLY A 151 -7.22 7.53 25.20
N LEU A 152 -7.06 8.74 24.66
CA LEU A 152 -8.10 9.40 23.85
C LEU A 152 -7.73 9.62 22.37
N ALA A 153 -6.47 9.43 22.00
CA ALA A 153 -6.01 9.63 20.61
C ALA A 153 -6.37 8.45 19.67
N SER A 154 -6.69 7.26 20.20
CA SER A 154 -6.85 6.05 19.38
C SER A 154 -8.20 5.93 18.65
N SER A 155 -9.22 6.73 18.98
CA SER A 155 -10.58 6.53 18.42
C SER A 155 -10.82 7.19 17.05
N ASN A 156 -9.96 8.12 16.63
CA ASN A 156 -10.10 8.85 15.36
C ASN A 156 -9.12 8.38 14.27
N ARG A 157 -8.40 7.28 14.50
CA ARG A 157 -7.48 6.75 13.48
C ARG A 157 -8.28 6.18 12.32
N SER A 158 -8.04 6.72 11.13
CA SER A 158 -8.64 6.28 9.89
C SER A 158 -7.59 5.59 9.02
N PHE A 159 -8.02 4.50 8.37
CA PHE A 159 -7.16 3.65 7.59
C PHE A 159 -7.78 3.43 6.22
N ARG A 160 -6.91 3.31 5.22
CA ARG A 160 -7.29 3.05 3.84
C ARG A 160 -6.42 1.96 3.24
N PHE A 161 -7.01 1.06 2.48
CA PHE A 161 -6.21 0.14 1.68
C PHE A 161 -5.43 0.88 0.60
N SER A 162 -4.14 0.59 0.48
CA SER A 162 -3.29 1.20 -0.54
C SER A 162 -3.85 0.94 -1.95
N GLN A 163 -4.10 2.01 -2.72
CA GLN A 163 -4.66 1.91 -4.09
C GLN A 163 -3.75 1.16 -5.07
N ALA A 164 -2.45 1.07 -4.75
CA ALA A 164 -1.47 0.27 -5.48
C ALA A 164 -1.81 -1.23 -5.51
N MET A 165 -2.82 -1.70 -4.76
CA MET A 165 -3.02 -3.13 -4.49
C MET A 165 -4.37 -3.70 -4.95
N TRP A 166 -5.24 -2.91 -5.61
CA TRP A 166 -6.63 -3.32 -5.88
C TRP A 166 -7.12 -3.05 -7.32
N ARG A 167 -6.23 -2.83 -8.29
CA ARG A 167 -6.60 -2.63 -9.70
C ARG A 167 -6.07 -3.73 -10.59
#